data_AF-A0A527ZNP0-F1
#
_entry.id   AF-A0A527ZNP0-F1
#
_cell.length_a   1.000
_cell.length_b   1.000
_cell.length_c   1.000
_cell.angle_alpha   90.00
_cell.angle_beta   90.00
_cell.angle_gamma   90.00
#
_symmetry.space_group_name_H-M   'P 1'
#
loop_
_entity.id
_entity.type
_entity.pdbx_description
1 polymer ?
#
loop_
_entity_poly.entity_id
_entity_poly.type
_entity_poly.pdbx_seq_one_letter_code
_entity_poly.pdbx_strand_id
1 'polypeptide(L)' 'QRGATAVAPYSTRARPGAAVSMPLSWDELGPAIGPAYFTVENTPTRLASLASDPWQDFRAAAVPIEGHANRRRKAA' A
#
# COMPACT_ATOMS: atom_id res chain seq x y z
N GLN A 1 19.69 -11.35 -10.84
CA GLN A 1 19.26 -11.97 -9.56
C GLN A 1 17.87 -11.43 -9.22
N ARG A 2 16.96 -12.25 -8.65
CA ARG A 2 15.66 -11.82 -8.11
C ARG A 2 15.70 -12.02 -6.60
N GLY A 3 15.73 -10.94 -5.82
CA GLY A 3 15.83 -10.99 -4.36
C GLY A 3 15.37 -9.74 -3.63
N ALA A 4 14.83 -8.75 -4.34
CA ALA A 4 14.20 -7.60 -3.71
C ALA A 4 12.89 -8.02 -3.04
N THR A 5 12.60 -7.42 -1.88
CA THR A 5 11.38 -7.68 -1.10
C THR A 5 10.59 -6.39 -0.89
N ALA A 6 9.30 -6.55 -0.58
CA ALA A 6 8.42 -5.47 -0.15
C ALA A 6 7.72 -5.87 1.16
N VAL A 7 7.34 -4.88 1.95
CA VAL A 7 6.53 -5.09 3.17
C VAL A 7 5.13 -5.55 2.75
N ALA A 8 4.65 -6.63 3.35
CA ALA A 8 3.33 -7.16 3.03
C ALA A 8 2.21 -6.25 3.58
N PRO A 9 1.06 -6.13 2.88
CA PRO A 9 -0.14 -5.52 3.45
C PRO A 9 -0.47 -6.11 4.83
N TYR A 10 -0.93 -5.26 5.75
CA TYR A 10 -1.24 -5.60 7.15
C TYR A 10 -0.07 -6.05 8.02
N SER A 11 1.16 -6.16 7.49
CA SER A 11 2.32 -6.49 8.31
C SER A 11 2.82 -5.29 9.12
N THR A 12 3.38 -5.58 10.29
CA THR A 12 3.96 -4.59 11.20
C THR A 12 5.37 -4.20 10.79
N ARG A 13 5.82 -3.04 11.27
CA ARG A 13 7.18 -2.54 11.11
C ARG A 13 7.87 -2.51 12.46
N ALA A 14 9.11 -3.02 12.52
CA ALA A 14 9.98 -2.95 13.69
C ALA A 14 10.53 -1.52 13.88
N ARG A 15 9.64 -0.59 14.23
CA ARG A 15 9.92 0.83 14.53
C ARG A 15 9.11 1.24 15.77
N PRO A 16 9.49 2.32 16.47
CA PRO A 16 8.69 2.86 17.57
C PRO A 16 7.23 3.07 17.14
N GLY A 17 6.28 2.64 17.98
CA GLY A 17 4.85 2.66 17.68
C GLY A 17 4.33 1.50 16.83
N ALA A 18 5.18 0.58 16.37
CA ALA A 18 4.80 -0.62 15.63
C ALA A 18 3.79 -0.34 14.48
N ALA A 19 4.16 0.59 13.59
CA ALA A 19 3.32 0.98 12.46
C ALA A 19 2.97 -0.21 11.55
N VAL A 20 1.75 -0.20 11.00
CA VAL A 20 1.20 -1.24 10.13
C VAL A 20 1.14 -0.74 8.69
N SER A 21 1.52 -1.60 7.74
CA SER A 21 1.37 -1.34 6.31
C SER A 21 -0.09 -1.44 5.89
N MET A 22 -0.88 -0.40 6.20
CA MET A 22 -2.33 -0.40 6.03
C MET A 22 -2.76 -0.12 4.58
N PRO A 23 -3.56 -1.01 3.95
CA PRO A 23 -4.25 -0.71 2.70
C PRO A 23 -5.26 0.41 2.89
N LEU A 24 -5.32 1.33 1.92
CA LEU A 24 -6.22 2.47 1.93
C LEU A 24 -6.93 2.63 0.58
N SER A 25 -8.13 3.21 0.60
CA SER A 25 -8.78 3.75 -0.59
C SER A 25 -8.14 5.08 -0.99
N TRP A 26 -8.40 5.53 -2.22
CA TRP A 26 -7.91 6.83 -2.69
C TRP A 26 -8.59 8.00 -1.96
N ASP A 27 -9.88 7.87 -1.64
CA ASP A 27 -10.66 8.93 -1.02
C ASP A 27 -10.25 9.20 0.44
N GLU A 28 -9.71 8.21 1.15
CA GLU A 28 -9.23 8.40 2.51
C GLU A 28 -7.80 8.95 2.59
N LEU A 29 -7.01 8.83 1.50
CA LEU A 29 -5.63 9.25 1.49
C LEU A 29 -5.53 10.78 1.47
N GLY A 30 -5.19 11.37 2.61
CA GLY A 30 -5.00 12.82 2.76
C GLY A 30 -3.76 13.19 3.58
N PRO A 31 -3.45 14.50 3.71
CA PRO A 31 -2.25 14.98 4.40
C PRO A 31 -2.13 14.55 5.87
N ALA A 32 -3.26 14.23 6.51
CA ALA A 32 -3.31 13.76 7.89
C ALA A 32 -2.81 12.30 8.05
N ILE A 33 -2.90 11.47 7.01
CA ILE A 33 -2.49 10.07 7.06
C ILE A 33 -1.00 9.96 6.73
N GLY A 34 -0.18 10.02 7.77
CA GLY A 34 1.25 9.76 7.68
C GLY A 34 1.61 8.26 7.64
N PRO A 35 2.89 7.93 7.35
CA PRO A 35 3.36 6.53 7.24
C PRO A 35 3.33 5.73 8.54
N ALA A 36 3.11 6.38 9.70
CA ALA A 36 2.97 5.74 11.01
C ALA A 36 1.60 6.01 11.65
N TYR A 37 0.60 6.40 10.84
CA TYR A 37 -0.76 6.71 11.32
C TYR A 37 -1.46 5.45 11.87
N PHE A 38 -1.34 4.32 11.17
CA PHE A 38 -1.88 3.05 11.63
C PHE A 38 -0.81 2.26 12.38
N THR A 39 -1.17 1.76 13.55
CA THR A 39 -0.34 0.98 14.47
C THR A 39 -1.06 -0.28 14.89
N VAL A 40 -0.35 -1.21 15.53
CA VAL A 40 -0.98 -2.41 16.12
C VAL A 40 -2.11 -2.09 17.10
N GLU A 41 -2.08 -0.91 17.74
CA GLU A 41 -3.07 -0.50 18.74
C GLU A 41 -4.38 -0.03 18.11
N ASN A 42 -4.32 0.72 17.00
CA ASN A 42 -5.51 1.29 16.37
C ASN A 42 -6.03 0.50 15.16
N THR A 43 -5.23 -0.43 14.63
CA THR A 43 -5.60 -1.27 13.48
C THR A 43 -6.86 -2.10 13.72
N PRO A 44 -7.07 -2.78 14.87
CA PRO A 44 -8.31 -3.55 15.09
C PRO A 44 -9.57 -2.68 15.01
N THR A 45 -9.54 -1.48 15.58
CA THR A 45 -10.65 -0.52 15.50
C THR A 45 -10.91 -0.08 14.06
N ARG A 46 -9.85 0.17 13.28
CA ARG A 46 -9.96 0.50 11.85
C ARG A 46 -10.61 -0.63 11.06
N LEU A 47 -10.19 -1.87 11.28
CA LEU A 47 -10.73 -3.03 10.57
C LEU A 47 -12.20 -3.28 10.91
N ALA A 48 -12.59 -3.09 12.17
CA ALA A 48 -13.97 -3.20 12.60
C ALA A 48 -14.88 -2.08 12.04
N SER A 49 -14.32 -0.92 11.68
CA SER A 49 -15.08 0.20 11.13
C SER A 49 -15.18 0.20 9.59
N LEU A 50 -14.43 -0.67 8.91
CA LEU A 50 -14.50 -0.81 7.46
C LEU A 50 -15.83 -1.44 7.05
N ALA A 51 -16.56 -0.76 6.17
CA ALA A 51 -17.74 -1.33 5.52
C ALA A 51 -17.37 -2.40 4.47
N SER A 52 -16.19 -2.26 3.84
CA SER A 52 -15.64 -3.18 2.85
C SER A 52 -14.11 -3.08 2.83
N ASP A 53 -13.45 -4.07 2.21
CA ASP A 53 -11.99 -4.04 2.03
C ASP A 53 -11.61 -3.00 0.94
N PRO A 54 -10.77 -1.99 1.25
CA PRO A 54 -10.32 -1.02 0.26
C PRO A 54 -9.62 -1.63 -0.96
N TRP A 55 -9.06 -2.84 -0.81
CA TRP A 55 -8.34 -3.57 -1.85
C TRP A 55 -9.11 -4.79 -2.38
N GLN A 56 -10.42 -4.87 -2.17
CA GLN A 56 -11.27 -5.98 -2.62
C GLN A 56 -11.06 -6.35 -4.11
N ASP A 57 -10.83 -5.35 -4.97
CA ASP A 57 -10.67 -5.52 -6.42
C ASP A 57 -9.20 -5.63 -6.87
N PHE A 58 -8.24 -5.71 -5.95
CA PHE A 58 -6.79 -5.70 -6.26
C PHE A 58 -6.40 -6.77 -7.29
N ARG A 59 -6.99 -7.97 -7.19
CA ARG A 59 -6.72 -9.06 -8.14
C ARG A 59 -7.44 -8.85 -9.47
N ALA A 60 -8.62 -8.25 -9.46
CA ALA A 60 -9.40 -7.97 -10.67
C ALA A 60 -8.75 -6.86 -11.51
N ALA A 61 -7.98 -5.96 -10.89
CA ALA A 61 -7.25 -4.88 -11.57
C ALA A 61 -6.03 -5.33 -12.41
N ALA A 62 -5.77 -6.63 -12.54
CA ALA A 62 -4.66 -7.14 -13.33
C ALA A 62 -4.83 -6.79 -14.83
N VAL A 63 -3.88 -6.05 -15.39
CA VAL A 63 -3.85 -5.70 -16.82
C VAL A 63 -2.48 -6.04 -17.43
N PRO A 64 -2.41 -6.38 -18.73
CA PRO A 64 -1.14 -6.52 -19.43
C PRO A 64 -0.35 -5.21 -19.37
N ILE A 65 0.97 -5.31 -19.25
CA ILE A 65 1.84 -4.14 -19.41
C ILE A 65 1.79 -3.75 -20.88
N GLU A 66 1.19 -2.60 -21.19
CA GLU A 66 1.23 -2.07 -22.55
C GLU A 66 2.68 -1.89 -22.99
N GLY A 67 3.00 -2.35 -24.21
CA GLY A 67 4.33 -2.23 -24.76
C GLY A 67 4.68 -0.77 -24.98
N HIS A 68 5.39 -0.15 -24.04
CA HIS A 68 6.02 1.13 -24.28
C HIS A 68 7.11 0.96 -25.35
N ALA A 69 6.77 1.23 -26.60
CA ALA A 69 7.72 1.37 -27.68
C ALA A 69 8.81 2.38 -27.27
N ASN A 70 10.02 1.89 -27.03
CA ASN A 70 11.31 2.58 -27.03
C ASN A 70 11.27 4.11 -26.78
N ARG A 71 10.85 4.57 -25.60
CA ARG A 71 11.27 5.90 -25.13
C ARG A 71 12.68 5.79 -24.54
N ARG A 72 13.67 5.63 -25.41
CA ARG A 72 15.07 5.92 -25.07
C ARG A 72 15.13 7.40 -24.71
N ARG A 73 15.07 7.73 -23.42
CA ARG A 73 15.56 9.01 -22.93
C ARG A 73 17.06 9.03 -23.23
N LYS A 74 17.47 9.77 -24.26
CA LYS A 74 18.87 10.14 -24.44
C LYS A 74 19.27 10.92 -23.17
N ALA A 75 20.21 10.37 -22.41
CA ALA A 75 20.93 11.14 -21.41
C ALA A 75 21.81 12.17 -22.13
N ALA A 76 21.91 13.35 -21.52
CA ALA A 76 22.64 14.53 -22.01
C ALA A 76 24.13 14.27 -22.21
#